data_AF-A0A1H1UNB5-F1
#
_entry.id   AF-A0A1H1UNB5-F1
#
_cell.length_a   1.000
_cell.length_b   1.000
_cell.length_c   1.000
_cell.angle_alpha   90.00
_cell.angle_beta   90.00
_cell.angle_gamma   90.00
#
_symmetry.space_group_name_H-M   'P 1'
#
loop_
_entity.id
_entity.type
_entity.pdbx_description
1 polymer ?
#
loop_
_entity_poly.entity_id
_entity_poly.type
_entity_poly.pdbx_seq_one_letter_code
_entity_poly.pdbx_strand_id
1 'polypeptide(L)'
;MSSITTWTRIEPRARAGDMRPALEAQVHDPLWTLARQWQFGEFLGDDAGSPVWVRVRATSDRVTRFRPGADLVAEDYDGATPLEVLVEREEPAPDLRAAAEAGQHFLRMLAAAGLTGAVADAIVAAYPLRADEALLGPLLDAAARRYLAVVSGRVPDGAALANALGATLPDGLPEWGLQGADAETARQVAVRWLAWATSRLATVPPERSAWKPARMEYEFAVGADRGGQQVTLGAPAYDGGRLDWHSFVVDDKATPLQAPADRTELVRTVLPAPAFFAGMPSRRYWEFEDARVNFGGIETAPEDLARMLLVEFATVYANDWYVVPVDVPVGSLTSVTSVVVADTFGEQCLVPGQGDGKGDAGWSLFQLSASGGGAAEAGLFVAPVLAQTLESDPLEEVAFARDEGANQAWAIERKVTNAVGRTLDRAEAAAAPAFDGTGGTAVIDGDGTDPARLHYRLMTDVPEHWIPLLPVEVRPGVNHLRRATLSRTGPDGRPVPLNPLGRLLRPGEPLELPEEEVPSEGAVVTRTTQYARWVGGESYFWVGRGRRAGRGQSSSGLRFDTID
;
A
#
# COMPACT_ATOMS: atom_id res chain seq x y z
N MET A 1 66.22 25.00 6.32
CA MET A 1 65.88 23.61 6.70
C MET A 1 64.38 23.55 6.89
N SER A 2 63.67 22.79 6.06
CA SER A 2 62.24 22.54 6.23
C SER A 2 62.04 21.54 7.38
N SER A 3 61.23 21.92 8.37
CA SER A 3 60.80 21.05 9.45
C SER A 3 59.66 20.17 8.95
N ILE A 4 59.78 18.84 9.10
CA ILE A 4 58.66 17.91 8.90
C ILE A 4 58.02 17.69 10.26
N THR A 5 56.81 18.22 10.45
CA THR A 5 55.99 17.95 11.64
C THR A 5 55.14 16.71 11.37
N THR A 6 55.39 15.62 12.09
CA THR A 6 54.53 14.43 12.09
C THR A 6 53.66 14.42 13.34
N TRP A 7 52.38 14.10 13.17
CA TRP A 7 51.44 13.89 14.27
C TRP A 7 51.24 12.40 14.47
N THR A 8 51.37 11.93 15.71
CA THR A 8 51.02 10.56 16.09
C THR A 8 49.72 10.62 16.88
N ARG A 9 48.65 10.04 16.33
CA ARG A 9 47.38 9.91 17.06
C ARG A 9 47.61 8.90 18.20
N ILE A 10 47.54 9.38 19.43
CA ILE A 10 47.58 8.53 20.62
C ILE A 10 46.14 8.09 20.88
N GLU A 11 45.82 6.85 20.55
CA GLU A 11 44.53 6.26 20.90
C GLU A 11 44.66 5.48 22.22
N PRO A 12 43.82 5.76 23.24
CA PRO A 12 43.80 4.97 24.45
C PRO A 12 43.38 3.53 24.12
N ARG A 13 44.25 2.57 24.44
CA ARG A 13 43.96 1.15 24.28
C ARG A 13 43.39 0.60 25.58
N ALA A 14 42.08 0.37 25.63
CA ALA A 14 41.44 -0.24 26.79
C ALA A 14 42.00 -1.65 27.03
N ARG A 15 42.37 -1.97 28.28
CA ARG A 15 42.89 -3.30 28.65
C ARG A 15 41.80 -4.38 28.70
N ALA A 16 40.54 -3.96 28.81
CA ALA A 16 39.35 -4.79 28.74
C ALA A 16 38.37 -4.14 27.77
N GLY A 17 37.62 -4.96 27.01
CA GLY A 17 36.58 -4.47 26.09
C GLY A 17 35.27 -4.08 26.79
N ASP A 18 35.24 -4.06 28.12
CA ASP A 18 34.06 -3.74 28.91
C ASP A 18 33.96 -2.22 29.14
N MET A 19 32.95 -1.60 28.55
CA MET A 19 32.68 -0.16 28.68
C MET A 19 31.75 0.18 29.86
N ARG A 20 31.14 -0.82 30.52
CA ARG A 20 30.21 -0.59 31.65
C ARG A 20 30.82 0.26 32.76
N PRO A 21 32.06 0.02 33.23
CA PRO A 21 32.63 0.81 34.33
C PRO A 21 32.82 2.29 33.97
N ALA A 22 32.98 2.62 32.69
CA ALA A 22 33.11 4.00 32.23
C ALA A 22 31.76 4.74 32.21
N LEU A 23 30.66 4.02 31.91
CA LEU A 23 29.32 4.57 31.79
C LEU A 23 28.55 4.58 33.12
N GLU A 24 28.88 3.70 34.07
CA GLU A 24 28.19 3.60 35.37
C GLU A 24 28.44 4.79 36.33
N ALA A 25 29.37 5.71 35.99
CA ALA A 25 29.68 6.91 36.78
C ALA A 25 29.76 6.66 38.30
N GLN A 26 30.41 5.56 38.72
CA GLN A 26 30.43 5.13 40.12
C GLN A 26 30.98 6.24 41.04
N VAL A 27 30.23 6.58 42.08
CA VAL A 27 30.61 7.61 43.06
C VAL A 27 31.36 6.97 44.22
N HIS A 28 32.66 7.25 44.32
CA HIS A 28 33.48 6.77 45.45
C HIS A 28 33.47 7.76 46.62
N ASP A 29 33.61 9.05 46.34
CA ASP A 29 33.56 10.14 47.33
C ASP A 29 33.23 11.49 46.64
N PRO A 30 32.91 12.57 47.38
CA PRO A 30 32.59 13.88 46.76
C PRO A 30 33.74 14.52 45.95
N LEU A 31 35.01 14.29 46.32
CA LEU A 31 36.17 14.79 45.57
C LEU A 31 36.31 14.04 44.24
N TRP A 32 35.97 12.75 44.21
CA TRP A 32 35.92 11.95 42.98
C TRP A 32 34.93 12.55 41.99
N THR A 33 33.73 12.94 42.41
CA THR A 33 32.74 13.59 41.53
C THR A 33 33.29 14.90 40.96
N LEU A 34 33.89 15.77 41.77
CA LEU A 34 34.50 17.01 41.30
C LEU A 34 35.67 16.76 40.34
N ALA A 35 36.51 15.75 40.62
CA ALA A 35 37.60 15.35 39.75
C ALA A 35 37.11 14.80 38.41
N ARG A 36 35.99 14.06 38.40
CA ARG A 36 35.33 13.61 37.17
C ARG A 36 34.77 14.78 36.36
N GLN A 37 34.10 15.75 36.98
CA GLN A 37 33.66 16.97 36.31
C GLN A 37 34.81 17.71 35.64
N TRP A 38 35.97 17.80 36.32
CA TRP A 38 37.18 18.35 35.73
C TRP A 38 37.69 17.53 34.53
N GLN A 39 37.69 16.19 34.61
CA GLN A 39 38.09 15.30 33.52
C GLN A 39 37.17 15.41 32.28
N PHE A 40 35.86 15.53 32.49
CA PHE A 40 34.87 15.71 31.42
C PHE A 40 34.82 17.15 30.89
N GLY A 41 35.61 18.06 31.46
CA GLY A 41 35.66 19.45 31.01
C GLY A 41 34.48 20.30 31.48
N GLU A 42 33.70 19.88 32.46
CA GLU A 42 32.54 20.66 32.95
C GLU A 42 32.95 22.01 33.60
N PHE A 43 34.22 22.12 34.03
CA PHE A 43 34.82 23.38 34.50
C PHE A 43 35.60 24.13 33.43
N LEU A 44 35.75 23.55 32.24
CA LEU A 44 36.22 24.29 31.08
C LEU A 44 35.02 25.08 30.56
N GLY A 45 34.94 26.35 30.95
CA GLY A 45 34.02 27.26 30.30
C GLY A 45 34.43 27.39 28.83
N ASP A 46 33.54 27.00 27.92
CA ASP A 46 33.71 27.29 26.52
C ASP A 46 33.15 28.70 26.24
N ASP A 47 33.87 29.49 25.44
CA ASP A 47 33.40 30.82 24.99
C ASP A 47 32.43 30.63 23.82
N ALA A 48 31.39 29.82 24.05
CA ALA A 48 30.44 29.37 23.06
C ALA A 48 29.05 29.87 23.44
N GLY A 49 28.44 30.65 22.55
CA GLY A 49 27.05 31.08 22.68
C GLY A 49 26.08 29.92 22.47
N SER A 50 24.98 29.91 23.22
CA SER A 50 23.88 28.97 22.98
C SER A 50 22.88 29.56 21.99
N PRO A 51 22.28 28.78 21.07
CA PRO A 51 21.24 29.26 20.17
C PRO A 51 20.05 29.86 20.93
N VAL A 52 19.73 31.13 20.67
CA VAL A 52 18.57 31.84 21.25
C VAL A 52 17.41 31.86 20.26
N TRP A 53 17.67 32.15 18.99
CA TRP A 53 16.67 32.02 17.94
C TRP A 53 17.29 31.49 16.66
N VAL A 54 16.48 30.77 15.88
CA VAL A 54 16.84 30.29 14.56
C VAL A 54 15.84 30.82 13.55
N ARG A 55 16.36 31.44 12.48
CA ARG A 55 15.57 31.87 11.32
C ARG A 55 15.86 30.96 10.15
N VAL A 56 14.84 30.19 9.76
CA VAL A 56 14.87 29.31 8.59
C VAL A 56 14.14 29.98 7.44
N ARG A 57 14.76 29.98 6.26
CA ARG A 57 14.11 30.27 4.98
C ARG A 57 14.09 28.99 4.15
N ALA A 58 12.93 28.69 3.56
CA ALA A 58 12.76 27.54 2.70
C ALA A 58 11.79 27.86 1.55
N THR A 59 11.82 27.04 0.51
CA THR A 59 10.85 27.03 -0.58
C THR A 59 10.17 25.67 -0.63
N SER A 60 8.84 25.66 -0.71
CA SER A 60 8.04 24.44 -0.89
C SER A 60 7.40 24.48 -2.26
N ASP A 61 7.77 23.51 -3.09
CA ASP A 61 7.26 23.34 -4.45
C ASP A 61 6.24 22.20 -4.44
N ARG A 62 4.95 22.50 -4.70
CA ARG A 62 3.89 21.50 -4.64
C ARG A 62 3.94 20.56 -5.85
N VAL A 63 3.58 19.30 -5.63
CA VAL A 63 3.31 18.38 -6.74
C VAL A 63 2.00 18.77 -7.40
N THR A 64 2.04 19.03 -8.71
CA THR A 64 0.89 19.53 -9.49
C THR A 64 0.50 18.59 -10.63
N ARG A 65 1.25 17.50 -10.82
CA ARG A 65 0.97 16.47 -11.82
C ARG A 65 1.06 15.08 -11.23
N PHE A 66 0.22 14.18 -11.74
CA PHE A 66 0.20 12.76 -11.41
C PHE A 66 0.19 11.94 -12.70
N ARG A 67 0.97 10.87 -12.74
CA ARG A 67 1.00 9.93 -13.87
C ARG A 67 0.80 8.51 -13.34
N PRO A 68 -0.29 7.81 -13.68
CA PRO A 68 -0.62 6.48 -13.16
C PRO A 68 0.22 5.34 -13.75
N GLY A 69 1.28 5.60 -14.51
CA GLY A 69 2.18 4.56 -15.04
C GLY A 69 3.11 5.13 -16.10
N ALA A 70 4.29 4.52 -16.32
CA ALA A 70 5.30 5.08 -17.24
C ALA A 70 4.76 5.45 -18.63
N ASP A 71 3.91 4.60 -19.21
CA ASP A 71 3.38 4.76 -20.57
C ASP A 71 2.06 5.56 -20.63
N LEU A 72 1.54 6.02 -19.48
CA LEU A 72 0.27 6.72 -19.38
C LEU A 72 0.46 8.24 -19.37
N VAL A 73 -0.59 8.94 -19.79
CA VAL A 73 -0.58 10.41 -19.85
C VAL A 73 -0.62 10.98 -18.43
N ALA A 74 0.18 12.01 -18.19
CA ALA A 74 0.13 12.75 -16.93
C ALA A 74 -1.12 13.64 -16.86
N GLU A 75 -1.71 13.73 -15.68
CA GLU A 75 -2.91 14.46 -15.35
C GLU A 75 -2.61 15.54 -14.30
N ASP A 76 -3.48 16.55 -14.22
CA ASP A 76 -3.36 17.58 -13.19
C ASP A 76 -3.68 16.99 -11.81
N TYR A 77 -2.91 17.43 -10.81
CA TYR A 77 -3.07 17.00 -9.44
C TYR A 77 -3.12 18.21 -8.51
N ASP A 78 -4.17 18.32 -7.71
CA ASP A 78 -4.43 19.45 -6.82
C ASP A 78 -4.22 19.12 -5.32
N GLY A 79 -3.93 17.84 -5.01
CA GLY A 79 -3.81 17.35 -3.64
C GLY A 79 -5.14 17.11 -2.92
N ALA A 80 -6.29 17.27 -3.60
CA ALA A 80 -7.59 17.06 -3.00
C ALA A 80 -7.85 15.58 -2.69
N THR A 81 -7.34 14.68 -3.53
CA THR A 81 -7.40 13.23 -3.31
C THR A 81 -6.02 12.70 -2.89
N PRO A 82 -5.93 11.87 -1.83
CA PRO A 82 -4.67 11.22 -1.45
C PRO A 82 -4.13 10.33 -2.57
N LEU A 83 -2.80 10.19 -2.65
CA LEU A 83 -2.18 9.42 -3.74
C LEU A 83 -2.56 7.94 -3.71
N GLU A 84 -2.62 7.31 -2.54
CA GLU A 84 -3.03 5.90 -2.41
C GLU A 84 -4.40 5.67 -3.04
N VAL A 85 -5.34 6.59 -2.81
CA VAL A 85 -6.69 6.50 -3.38
C VAL A 85 -6.66 6.66 -4.91
N LEU A 86 -5.81 7.52 -5.46
CA LEU A 86 -5.70 7.71 -6.91
C LEU A 86 -5.01 6.54 -7.62
N VAL A 87 -4.04 5.93 -6.95
CA VAL A 87 -3.17 4.86 -7.46
C VAL A 87 -3.83 3.50 -7.32
N GLU A 88 -4.38 3.20 -6.15
CA GLU A 88 -4.85 1.86 -5.82
C GLU A 88 -6.26 1.55 -6.31
N ARG A 89 -7.10 2.59 -6.44
CA ARG A 89 -8.53 2.44 -6.73
C ARG A 89 -8.74 1.67 -8.03
N GLU A 90 -9.38 0.52 -7.89
CA GLU A 90 -9.83 -0.30 -9.01
C GLU A 90 -11.23 0.11 -9.51
N GLU A 91 -11.55 -0.31 -10.73
CA GLU A 91 -12.93 -0.38 -11.19
C GLU A 91 -13.72 -1.39 -10.33
N PRO A 92 -14.85 -0.98 -9.73
CA PRO A 92 -15.70 -1.88 -8.96
C PRO A 92 -16.13 -3.10 -9.77
N ALA A 93 -16.14 -4.27 -9.15
CA ALA A 93 -16.75 -5.43 -9.77
C ALA A 93 -18.27 -5.29 -9.74
N PRO A 94 -18.99 -5.61 -10.84
CA PRO A 94 -20.43 -5.74 -10.76
C PRO A 94 -20.73 -6.89 -9.80
N ASP A 95 -21.43 -6.59 -8.71
CA ASP A 95 -21.93 -7.58 -7.78
C ASP A 95 -23.45 -7.45 -7.63
N LEU A 96 -24.13 -8.60 -7.53
CA LEU A 96 -25.59 -8.66 -7.54
C LEU A 96 -26.21 -8.06 -6.27
N ARG A 97 -25.45 -7.94 -5.17
CA ARG A 97 -25.94 -7.27 -3.96
C ARG A 97 -25.93 -5.77 -4.16
N ALA A 98 -24.84 -5.18 -4.63
CA ALA A 98 -24.75 -3.75 -4.93
C ALA A 98 -25.81 -3.35 -5.95
N ALA A 99 -26.02 -4.16 -7.00
CA ALA A 99 -27.11 -3.95 -7.96
C ALA A 99 -28.50 -3.97 -7.28
N ALA A 100 -28.78 -4.97 -6.43
CA ALA A 100 -30.02 -5.03 -5.64
C ALA A 100 -30.19 -3.81 -4.72
N GLU A 101 -29.17 -3.44 -3.95
CA GLU A 101 -29.21 -2.35 -2.98
C GLU A 101 -29.39 -0.99 -3.65
N ALA A 102 -28.70 -0.76 -4.78
CA ALA A 102 -28.84 0.44 -5.59
C ALA A 102 -30.25 0.54 -6.19
N GLY A 103 -30.79 -0.55 -6.73
CA GLY A 103 -32.16 -0.61 -7.23
C GLY A 103 -33.21 -0.38 -6.15
N GLN A 104 -33.06 -1.01 -4.98
CA GLN A 104 -33.92 -0.76 -3.82
C GLN A 104 -33.81 0.70 -3.33
N HIS A 105 -32.62 1.29 -3.39
CA HIS A 105 -32.44 2.69 -3.02
C HIS A 105 -33.21 3.62 -3.97
N PHE A 106 -33.20 3.34 -5.27
CA PHE A 106 -34.00 4.10 -6.24
C PHE A 106 -35.49 4.03 -5.91
N LEU A 107 -36.02 2.83 -5.65
CA LEU A 107 -37.42 2.66 -5.23
C LEU A 107 -37.75 3.42 -3.95
N ARG A 108 -36.84 3.44 -2.95
CA ARG A 108 -37.01 4.25 -1.74
C ARG A 108 -37.07 5.74 -2.03
N MET A 109 -36.24 6.24 -2.95
CA MET A 109 -36.26 7.66 -3.34
C MET A 109 -37.54 8.03 -4.09
N LEU A 110 -38.05 7.16 -4.97
CA LEU A 110 -39.35 7.35 -5.64
C LEU A 110 -40.50 7.35 -4.64
N ALA A 111 -40.51 6.41 -3.70
CA ALA A 111 -41.53 6.34 -2.67
C ALA A 111 -41.52 7.59 -1.77
N ALA A 112 -40.34 8.08 -1.40
CA ALA A 112 -40.20 9.33 -0.65
C ALA A 112 -40.70 10.57 -1.43
N ALA A 113 -40.72 10.50 -2.76
CA ALA A 113 -41.28 11.52 -3.63
C ALA A 113 -42.79 11.33 -3.93
N GLY A 114 -43.44 10.34 -3.31
CA GLY A 114 -44.87 10.05 -3.49
C GLY A 114 -45.21 9.10 -4.65
N LEU A 115 -44.21 8.61 -5.40
CA LEU A 115 -44.40 7.70 -6.53
C LEU A 115 -44.29 6.25 -6.04
N THR A 116 -45.43 5.57 -5.86
CA THR A 116 -45.50 4.23 -5.24
C THR A 116 -46.30 3.22 -6.07
N GLY A 117 -46.16 1.93 -5.73
CA GLY A 117 -46.97 0.85 -6.30
C GLY A 117 -46.69 0.60 -7.78
N ALA A 118 -47.61 1.02 -8.65
CA ALA A 118 -47.58 0.70 -10.09
C ALA A 118 -46.29 1.13 -10.81
N VAL A 119 -45.71 2.27 -10.41
CA VAL A 119 -44.45 2.78 -10.99
C VAL A 119 -43.27 1.91 -10.55
N ALA A 120 -43.23 1.52 -9.28
CA ALA A 120 -42.19 0.61 -8.76
C ALA A 120 -42.29 -0.76 -9.43
N ASP A 121 -43.50 -1.30 -9.58
CA ASP A 121 -43.75 -2.59 -10.25
C ASP A 121 -43.33 -2.54 -11.73
N ALA A 122 -43.63 -1.44 -12.43
CA ALA A 122 -43.21 -1.23 -13.82
C ALA A 122 -41.68 -1.20 -13.96
N ILE A 123 -40.97 -0.54 -13.04
CA ILE A 123 -39.51 -0.47 -13.03
C ILE A 123 -38.89 -1.84 -12.71
N VAL A 124 -39.43 -2.57 -11.73
CA VAL A 124 -38.97 -3.94 -11.41
C VAL A 124 -39.19 -4.88 -12.60
N ALA A 125 -40.32 -4.76 -13.30
CA ALA A 125 -40.61 -5.56 -14.48
C ALA A 125 -39.71 -5.22 -15.67
N ALA A 126 -39.34 -3.95 -15.85
CA ALA A 126 -38.46 -3.48 -16.93
C ALA A 126 -36.99 -3.86 -16.69
N TYR A 127 -36.54 -3.82 -15.44
CA TYR A 127 -35.14 -4.08 -15.07
C TYR A 127 -35.03 -5.15 -13.97
N PRO A 128 -35.55 -6.38 -14.16
CA PRO A 128 -35.53 -7.37 -13.10
C PRO A 128 -34.11 -7.81 -12.78
N LEU A 129 -33.71 -7.79 -11.51
CA LEU A 129 -32.47 -8.42 -11.08
C LEU A 129 -32.54 -9.92 -11.34
N ARG A 130 -31.61 -10.43 -12.16
CA ARG A 130 -31.51 -11.84 -12.53
C ARG A 130 -30.09 -12.35 -12.27
N ALA A 131 -30.01 -13.60 -11.85
CA ALA A 131 -28.76 -14.33 -11.75
C ALA A 131 -28.73 -15.41 -12.84
N ASP A 132 -27.74 -15.35 -13.72
CA ASP A 132 -27.50 -16.40 -14.69
C ASP A 132 -26.60 -17.46 -14.04
N GLU A 133 -27.19 -18.58 -13.61
CA GLU A 133 -26.44 -19.65 -12.93
C GLU A 133 -25.36 -20.27 -13.82
N ALA A 134 -25.57 -20.31 -15.14
CA ALA A 134 -24.59 -20.86 -16.07
C ALA A 134 -23.35 -19.96 -16.18
N LEU A 135 -23.54 -18.63 -16.11
CA LEU A 135 -22.45 -17.67 -16.12
C LEU A 135 -21.73 -17.59 -14.77
N LEU A 136 -22.47 -17.65 -13.67
CA LEU A 136 -21.91 -17.46 -12.31
C LEU A 136 -21.25 -18.73 -11.77
N GLY A 137 -21.75 -19.91 -12.16
CA GLY A 137 -21.18 -21.21 -11.83
C GLY A 137 -20.70 -21.33 -10.36
N PRO A 138 -19.40 -21.52 -10.11
CA PRO A 138 -18.86 -21.72 -8.76
C PRO A 138 -18.86 -20.45 -7.88
N LEU A 139 -19.07 -19.26 -8.46
CA LEU A 139 -19.23 -18.02 -7.69
C LEU A 139 -20.61 -17.90 -7.02
N LEU A 140 -21.54 -18.80 -7.35
CA LEU A 140 -22.88 -18.86 -6.77
C LEU A 140 -22.92 -19.84 -5.58
N ASP A 141 -22.25 -19.48 -4.49
CA ASP A 141 -22.25 -20.31 -3.28
C ASP A 141 -23.63 -20.42 -2.60
N ALA A 142 -23.76 -21.29 -1.59
CA ALA A 142 -25.03 -21.50 -0.90
C ALA A 142 -25.58 -20.23 -0.24
N ALA A 143 -24.73 -19.31 0.22
CA ALA A 143 -25.16 -18.06 0.84
C ALA A 143 -25.67 -17.05 -0.21
N ALA A 144 -25.01 -16.98 -1.37
CA ALA A 144 -25.41 -16.19 -2.53
C ALA A 144 -26.75 -16.68 -3.09
N ARG A 145 -26.94 -18.00 -3.23
CA ARG A 145 -28.24 -18.58 -3.63
C ARG A 145 -29.37 -18.20 -2.69
N ARG A 146 -29.16 -18.31 -1.36
CA ARG A 146 -30.15 -17.89 -0.35
C ARG A 146 -30.49 -16.41 -0.44
N TYR A 147 -29.50 -15.57 -0.66
CA TYR A 147 -29.71 -14.13 -0.85
C TYR A 147 -30.55 -13.87 -2.11
N LEU A 148 -30.18 -14.46 -3.24
CA LEU A 148 -30.88 -14.29 -4.51
C LEU A 148 -32.29 -14.85 -4.51
N ALA A 149 -32.57 -15.93 -3.77
CA ALA A 149 -33.93 -16.43 -3.57
C ALA A 149 -34.88 -15.39 -2.94
N VAL A 150 -34.33 -14.42 -2.21
CA VAL A 150 -35.11 -13.33 -1.60
C VAL A 150 -35.28 -12.14 -2.55
N VAL A 151 -34.23 -11.76 -3.28
CA VAL A 151 -34.19 -10.49 -4.03
C VAL A 151 -34.46 -10.63 -5.54
N SER A 152 -34.13 -11.78 -6.13
CA SER A 152 -34.23 -12.01 -7.58
C SER A 152 -35.68 -11.80 -8.06
N GLY A 153 -35.86 -10.96 -9.07
CA GLY A 153 -37.17 -10.57 -9.61
C GLY A 153 -38.06 -9.72 -8.68
N ARG A 154 -37.60 -9.33 -7.47
CA ARG A 154 -38.36 -8.48 -6.52
C ARG A 154 -37.81 -7.07 -6.40
N VAL A 155 -36.63 -6.82 -6.95
CA VAL A 155 -35.96 -5.53 -6.95
C VAL A 155 -35.43 -5.25 -8.36
N PRO A 156 -35.32 -3.98 -8.76
CA PRO A 156 -34.71 -3.67 -10.03
C PRO A 156 -33.19 -3.89 -9.93
N ASP A 157 -32.57 -4.30 -11.02
CA ASP A 157 -31.13 -4.29 -11.19
C ASP A 157 -30.66 -2.84 -11.30
N GLY A 158 -30.02 -2.34 -10.23
CA GLY A 158 -29.51 -0.99 -10.18
C GLY A 158 -28.45 -0.69 -11.24
N ALA A 159 -27.65 -1.67 -11.67
CA ALA A 159 -26.65 -1.44 -12.71
C ALA A 159 -27.32 -1.29 -14.08
N ALA A 160 -28.27 -2.16 -14.41
CA ALA A 160 -29.05 -2.05 -15.64
C ALA A 160 -29.86 -0.75 -15.68
N LEU A 161 -30.45 -0.36 -14.55
CA LEU A 161 -31.18 0.89 -14.41
C LEU A 161 -30.26 2.12 -14.59
N ALA A 162 -29.07 2.12 -13.98
CA ALA A 162 -28.11 3.21 -14.15
C ALA A 162 -27.67 3.38 -15.61
N ASN A 163 -27.40 2.27 -16.31
CA ASN A 163 -27.07 2.29 -17.74
C ASN A 163 -28.22 2.86 -18.59
N ALA A 164 -29.45 2.43 -18.33
CA ALA A 164 -30.62 2.94 -19.05
C ALA A 164 -30.84 4.44 -18.79
N LEU A 165 -30.73 4.88 -17.54
CA LEU A 165 -30.87 6.29 -17.17
C LEU A 165 -29.74 7.16 -17.72
N GLY A 166 -28.51 6.66 -17.78
CA GLY A 166 -27.38 7.36 -18.38
C GLY A 166 -27.57 7.62 -19.88
N ALA A 167 -28.35 6.80 -20.57
CA ALA A 167 -28.65 6.98 -21.99
C ALA A 167 -29.81 7.96 -22.27
N THR A 168 -30.69 8.21 -21.29
CA THR A 168 -31.89 9.06 -21.48
C THR A 168 -31.82 10.40 -20.76
N LEU A 169 -31.08 10.50 -19.66
CA LEU A 169 -30.92 11.75 -18.92
C LEU A 169 -29.92 12.70 -19.59
N PRO A 170 -30.10 14.02 -19.48
CA PRO A 170 -31.15 14.73 -18.73
C PRO A 170 -32.48 14.90 -19.48
N ASP A 171 -32.54 14.48 -20.74
CA ASP A 171 -33.59 14.82 -21.71
C ASP A 171 -34.91 14.08 -21.48
N GLY A 172 -34.87 12.89 -20.87
CA GLY A 172 -36.06 12.10 -20.61
C GLY A 172 -35.86 10.92 -19.66
N LEU A 173 -36.94 10.17 -19.47
CA LEU A 173 -36.96 8.90 -18.74
C LEU A 173 -37.24 7.75 -19.71
N PRO A 174 -36.80 6.52 -19.39
CA PRO A 174 -37.32 5.33 -20.05
C PRO A 174 -38.84 5.22 -19.86
N GLU A 175 -39.52 4.46 -20.73
CA GLU A 175 -40.98 4.32 -20.69
C GLU A 175 -41.44 3.55 -19.44
N TRP A 176 -41.79 4.30 -18.38
CA TRP A 176 -42.34 3.75 -17.12
C TRP A 176 -43.83 4.03 -16.94
N GLY A 177 -44.52 4.50 -17.99
CA GLY A 177 -45.94 4.84 -17.92
C GLY A 177 -46.27 6.10 -17.11
N LEU A 178 -45.27 6.94 -16.82
CA LEU A 178 -45.44 8.22 -16.13
C LEU A 178 -45.80 9.35 -17.10
N GLN A 179 -46.68 10.27 -16.69
CA GLN A 179 -47.02 11.48 -17.45
C GLN A 179 -47.09 12.72 -16.54
N GLY A 180 -46.98 13.90 -17.14
CA GLY A 180 -47.17 15.18 -16.45
C GLY A 180 -46.20 15.39 -15.28
N ALA A 181 -46.72 15.83 -14.14
CA ALA A 181 -45.94 16.18 -12.95
C ALA A 181 -45.18 14.99 -12.34
N ASP A 182 -45.73 13.78 -12.47
CA ASP A 182 -45.12 12.56 -11.93
C ASP A 182 -43.86 12.17 -12.72
N ALA A 183 -43.88 12.38 -14.05
CA ALA A 183 -42.71 12.14 -14.91
C ALA A 183 -41.57 13.11 -14.58
N GLU A 184 -41.86 14.39 -14.36
CA GLU A 184 -40.84 15.38 -13.97
C GLU A 184 -40.27 15.08 -12.57
N THR A 185 -41.13 14.69 -11.62
CA THR A 185 -40.71 14.29 -10.26
C THR A 185 -39.78 13.08 -10.32
N ALA A 186 -40.14 12.04 -11.08
CA ALA A 186 -39.29 10.87 -11.29
C ALA A 186 -37.96 11.23 -11.96
N ARG A 187 -37.95 12.17 -12.91
CA ARG A 187 -36.74 12.64 -13.60
C ARG A 187 -35.76 13.30 -12.62
N GLN A 188 -36.27 14.15 -11.73
CA GLN A 188 -35.45 14.77 -10.68
C GLN A 188 -34.89 13.74 -9.69
N VAL A 189 -35.67 12.72 -9.34
CA VAL A 189 -35.19 11.60 -8.52
C VAL A 189 -34.10 10.82 -9.26
N ALA A 190 -34.30 10.52 -10.55
CA ALA A 190 -33.34 9.80 -11.39
C ALA A 190 -32.02 10.54 -11.54
N VAL A 191 -32.03 11.85 -11.73
CA VAL A 191 -30.80 12.67 -11.77
C VAL A 191 -30.04 12.60 -10.44
N ARG A 192 -30.73 12.77 -9.31
CA ARG A 192 -30.10 12.69 -7.98
C ARG A 192 -29.56 11.30 -7.68
N TRP A 193 -30.33 10.26 -8.01
CA TRP A 193 -29.92 8.89 -7.78
C TRP A 193 -28.76 8.48 -8.68
N LEU A 194 -28.75 8.88 -9.96
CA LEU A 194 -27.64 8.59 -10.87
C LEU A 194 -26.37 9.31 -10.42
N ALA A 195 -26.47 10.58 -9.99
CA ALA A 195 -25.35 11.29 -9.38
C ALA A 195 -24.81 10.57 -8.14
N TRP A 196 -25.70 10.09 -7.26
CA TRP A 196 -25.31 9.27 -6.11
C TRP A 196 -24.64 7.96 -6.53
N ALA A 197 -25.22 7.22 -7.48
CA ALA A 197 -24.71 5.95 -7.96
C ALA A 197 -23.32 6.11 -8.56
N THR A 198 -23.12 7.10 -9.43
CA THR A 198 -21.82 7.44 -10.02
C THR A 198 -20.81 7.90 -8.97
N SER A 199 -21.24 8.66 -7.95
CA SER A 199 -20.34 9.10 -6.86
C SER A 199 -19.85 7.94 -5.98
N ARG A 200 -20.69 6.92 -5.75
CA ARG A 200 -20.35 5.72 -4.98
C ARG A 200 -19.50 4.73 -5.79
N LEU A 201 -19.64 4.78 -7.11
CA LEU A 201 -18.97 3.89 -8.04
C LEU A 201 -17.72 4.50 -8.68
N ALA A 202 -17.35 5.75 -8.34
CA ALA A 202 -16.29 6.55 -8.95
C ALA A 202 -15.20 5.69 -9.60
N THR A 203 -15.39 5.40 -10.89
CA THR A 203 -14.65 4.38 -11.61
C THR A 203 -13.32 4.95 -12.06
N VAL A 204 -12.25 4.18 -11.92
CA VAL A 204 -11.01 4.43 -12.63
C VAL A 204 -11.10 3.62 -13.91
N PRO A 205 -11.06 4.24 -15.11
CA PRO A 205 -11.03 3.51 -16.36
C PRO A 205 -9.86 2.51 -16.34
N PRO A 206 -10.00 1.30 -16.90
CA PRO A 206 -8.91 0.30 -16.92
C PRO A 206 -7.60 0.85 -17.49
N GLU A 207 -7.69 1.76 -18.45
CA GLU A 207 -6.55 2.43 -19.10
C GLU A 207 -5.81 3.43 -18.20
N ARG A 208 -6.36 3.70 -17.01
CA ARG A 208 -5.81 4.60 -15.99
C ARG A 208 -5.27 3.85 -14.77
N SER A 209 -5.17 2.51 -14.85
CA SER A 209 -4.70 1.64 -13.76
C SER A 209 -3.19 1.73 -13.58
N ALA A 210 -2.76 2.04 -12.35
CA ALA A 210 -1.35 2.00 -11.95
C ALA A 210 -0.81 0.61 -11.59
N TRP A 211 -1.70 -0.38 -11.48
CA TRP A 211 -1.31 -1.75 -11.22
C TRP A 211 -0.60 -2.38 -12.41
N LYS A 212 0.56 -3.01 -12.18
CA LYS A 212 1.31 -3.82 -13.14
C LYS A 212 1.10 -5.31 -12.83
N PRO A 213 0.21 -6.03 -13.54
CA PRO A 213 -0.09 -7.42 -13.22
C PRO A 213 1.11 -8.36 -13.24
N ALA A 214 2.07 -8.11 -14.14
CA ALA A 214 3.27 -8.94 -14.26
C ALA A 214 4.20 -8.82 -13.05
N ARG A 215 4.21 -7.67 -12.36
CA ARG A 215 5.08 -7.38 -11.21
C ARG A 215 4.34 -7.44 -9.87
N MET A 216 3.02 -7.51 -9.91
CA MET A 216 2.14 -7.51 -8.73
C MET A 216 2.38 -6.30 -7.80
N GLU A 217 2.66 -5.15 -8.40
CA GLU A 217 2.90 -3.88 -7.72
C GLU A 217 2.29 -2.73 -8.53
N TYR A 218 2.21 -1.57 -7.91
CA TYR A 218 1.82 -0.32 -8.55
C TYR A 218 3.06 0.45 -9.00
N GLU A 219 2.93 1.13 -10.14
CA GLU A 219 3.93 2.03 -10.67
C GLU A 219 3.27 3.35 -11.06
N PHE A 220 3.78 4.46 -10.53
CA PHE A 220 3.27 5.80 -10.85
C PHE A 220 4.33 6.87 -10.63
N ALA A 221 4.05 8.11 -11.03
CA ALA A 221 4.94 9.25 -10.78
C ALA A 221 4.14 10.52 -10.45
N VAL A 222 4.78 11.45 -9.75
CA VAL A 222 4.28 12.81 -9.51
C VAL A 222 5.29 13.84 -9.99
N GLY A 223 4.80 15.02 -10.39
CA GLY A 223 5.63 16.08 -10.95
C GLY A 223 5.50 17.37 -10.17
N ALA A 224 6.61 18.07 -9.98
CA ALA A 224 6.67 19.42 -9.41
C ALA A 224 7.60 20.31 -10.24
N ASP A 225 7.37 21.62 -10.22
CA ASP A 225 8.31 22.61 -10.73
C ASP A 225 9.07 23.24 -9.57
N ARG A 226 10.38 23.02 -9.54
CA ARG A 226 11.30 23.55 -8.55
C ARG A 226 11.94 24.83 -9.09
N GLY A 227 11.17 25.91 -9.19
CA GLY A 227 11.69 27.23 -9.57
C GLY A 227 12.22 27.27 -11.01
N GLY A 228 11.47 26.66 -11.92
CA GLY A 228 11.81 26.51 -13.34
C GLY A 228 12.51 25.21 -13.70
N GLN A 229 12.93 24.41 -12.71
CA GLN A 229 13.45 23.07 -12.94
C GLN A 229 12.34 22.03 -12.71
N GLN A 230 12.01 21.26 -13.73
CA GLN A 230 11.04 20.19 -13.61
C GLN A 230 11.64 19.00 -12.86
N VAL A 231 10.92 18.51 -11.84
CA VAL A 231 11.30 17.35 -11.04
C VAL A 231 10.21 16.29 -11.15
N THR A 232 10.60 15.07 -11.51
CA THR A 232 9.71 13.90 -11.55
C THR A 232 10.10 12.95 -10.43
N LEU A 233 9.15 12.64 -9.56
CA LEU A 233 9.30 11.68 -8.48
C LEU A 233 8.53 10.42 -8.84
N GLY A 234 9.25 9.33 -9.12
CA GLY A 234 8.68 8.04 -9.47
C GLY A 234 8.54 7.13 -8.26
N ALA A 235 7.46 6.37 -8.19
CA ALA A 235 7.29 5.23 -7.30
C ALA A 235 7.33 3.95 -8.15
N PRO A 236 8.51 3.33 -8.31
CA PRO A 236 8.72 2.27 -9.30
C PRO A 236 8.17 0.90 -8.86
N ALA A 237 8.01 0.68 -7.56
CA ALA A 237 7.59 -0.59 -6.97
C ALA A 237 6.81 -0.34 -5.67
N TYR A 238 5.54 0.04 -5.81
CA TYR A 238 4.65 0.26 -4.67
C TYR A 238 3.74 -0.95 -4.45
N ASP A 239 3.92 -1.67 -3.35
CA ASP A 239 3.18 -2.91 -3.06
C ASP A 239 1.70 -2.71 -2.68
N GLY A 240 1.27 -1.46 -2.43
CA GLY A 240 -0.03 -1.12 -1.85
C GLY A 240 0.04 -0.91 -0.32
N GLY A 241 -1.00 -0.28 0.24
CA GLY A 241 -1.11 -0.01 1.68
C GLY A 241 -0.67 1.40 2.07
N ARG A 242 0.45 1.54 2.79
CA ARG A 242 0.94 2.85 3.24
C ARG A 242 2.03 3.36 2.31
N LEU A 243 1.75 4.48 1.65
CA LEU A 243 2.72 5.20 0.85
C LEU A 243 3.49 6.21 1.73
N ASP A 244 4.78 6.41 1.47
CA ASP A 244 5.60 7.38 2.21
C ASP A 244 6.77 7.88 1.33
N TRP A 245 7.55 8.85 1.80
CA TRP A 245 8.61 9.51 1.03
C TRP A 245 9.64 8.52 0.45
N HIS A 246 9.95 7.43 1.18
CA HIS A 246 10.92 6.42 0.77
C HIS A 246 10.42 5.51 -0.36
N SER A 247 9.13 5.55 -0.68
CA SER A 247 8.56 4.88 -1.85
C SER A 247 8.89 5.63 -3.16
N PHE A 248 9.40 6.86 -3.06
CA PHE A 248 9.73 7.69 -4.21
C PHE A 248 11.22 7.79 -4.46
N VAL A 249 11.58 7.87 -5.73
CA VAL A 249 12.91 8.19 -6.22
C VAL A 249 12.82 9.34 -7.21
N VAL A 250 13.87 10.13 -7.32
CA VAL A 250 13.98 11.13 -8.39
C VAL A 250 14.30 10.42 -9.68
N ASP A 251 13.40 10.55 -10.66
CA ASP A 251 13.59 9.97 -11.97
C ASP A 251 14.30 10.98 -12.88
N ASP A 252 15.63 10.90 -12.90
CA ASP A 252 16.51 11.79 -13.66
C ASP A 252 16.51 11.50 -15.18
N LYS A 253 15.92 10.38 -15.59
CA LYS A 253 15.81 9.94 -16.99
C LYS A 253 14.40 10.07 -17.55
N ALA A 254 13.39 10.28 -16.70
CA ALA A 254 12.03 10.48 -17.14
C ALA A 254 11.88 11.74 -18.00
N THR A 255 10.95 11.66 -18.96
CA THR A 255 10.42 12.86 -19.60
C THR A 255 9.67 13.69 -18.54
N PRO A 256 9.98 14.99 -18.38
CA PRO A 256 9.29 15.85 -17.42
C PRO A 256 7.77 15.83 -17.59
N LEU A 257 7.03 15.80 -16.47
CA LEU A 257 5.57 15.77 -16.48
C LEU A 257 4.91 17.12 -16.77
N GLN A 258 5.71 18.17 -17.05
CA GLN A 258 5.26 19.54 -17.31
C GLN A 258 4.40 20.10 -16.17
N ALA A 259 4.88 19.95 -14.95
CA ALA A 259 4.25 20.47 -13.74
C ALA A 259 4.21 22.00 -13.78
N PRO A 260 3.01 22.63 -13.65
CA PRO A 260 2.91 24.07 -13.41
C PRO A 260 3.59 24.45 -12.08
N ALA A 261 4.20 25.63 -12.05
CA ALA A 261 4.81 26.18 -10.85
C ALA A 261 3.77 26.52 -9.78
N ASP A 262 3.92 25.92 -8.60
CA ASP A 262 3.15 26.22 -7.39
C ASP A 262 4.12 26.23 -6.20
N ARG A 263 4.82 27.36 -6.06
CA ARG A 263 5.85 27.59 -5.05
C ARG A 263 5.32 28.45 -3.92
N THR A 264 5.58 28.01 -2.69
CA THR A 264 5.37 28.81 -1.48
C THR A 264 6.72 29.10 -0.81
N GLU A 265 6.97 30.37 -0.50
CA GLU A 265 8.10 30.77 0.34
C GLU A 265 7.76 30.63 1.82
N LEU A 266 8.69 30.05 2.58
CA LEU A 266 8.57 29.84 4.01
C LEU A 266 9.65 30.63 4.74
N VAL A 267 9.22 31.42 5.72
CA VAL A 267 10.11 32.05 6.70
C VAL A 267 9.60 31.70 8.08
N ARG A 268 10.46 31.10 8.90
CA ARG A 268 10.16 30.77 10.30
C ARG A 268 11.27 31.28 11.19
N THR A 269 10.90 31.98 12.25
CA THR A 269 11.81 32.37 13.34
C THR A 269 11.28 31.70 14.59
N VAL A 270 12.06 30.79 15.17
CA VAL A 270 11.65 29.98 16.33
C VAL A 270 12.75 29.95 17.37
N LEU A 271 12.37 29.64 18.61
CA LEU A 271 13.32 29.27 19.65
C LEU A 271 13.71 27.80 19.42
N PRO A 272 14.98 27.48 19.22
CA PRO A 272 15.40 26.10 19.07
C PRO A 272 15.24 25.35 20.40
N ALA A 273 14.81 24.10 20.33
CA ALA A 273 14.78 23.22 21.49
C ALA A 273 15.98 22.28 21.40
N PRO A 274 16.69 22.00 22.49
CA PRO A 274 17.74 20.99 22.45
C PRO A 274 17.16 19.61 22.09
N ALA A 275 17.85 18.85 21.24
CA ALA A 275 17.41 17.53 20.82
C ALA A 275 17.32 16.59 22.03
N PHE A 276 16.20 15.86 22.11
CA PHE A 276 15.91 14.97 23.23
C PHE A 276 15.15 13.73 22.75
N PHE A 277 15.42 12.59 23.37
CA PHE A 277 14.62 11.38 23.22
C PHE A 277 14.41 10.70 24.58
N ALA A 278 13.35 9.90 24.69
CA ALA A 278 13.03 9.22 25.93
C ALA A 278 14.15 8.26 26.36
N GLY A 279 14.67 8.44 27.59
CA GLY A 279 15.77 7.62 28.12
C GLY A 279 17.17 8.07 27.69
N MET A 280 17.30 9.25 27.09
CA MET A 280 18.58 9.90 26.82
C MET A 280 19.32 10.24 28.13
N PRO A 281 20.68 10.14 28.15
CA PRO A 281 21.46 10.51 29.32
C PRO A 281 21.25 11.98 29.72
N SER A 282 21.46 12.31 31.00
CA SER A 282 21.48 13.72 31.37
C SER A 282 22.69 14.43 30.76
N ARG A 283 22.47 15.67 30.37
CA ARG A 283 23.48 16.59 29.82
C ARG A 283 24.48 17.04 30.88
N ARG A 284 24.06 17.05 32.15
CA ARG A 284 24.88 17.47 33.29
C ARG A 284 25.36 16.23 34.02
N TYR A 285 26.67 16.14 34.23
CA TYR A 285 27.29 14.98 34.85
C TYR A 285 26.77 14.67 36.27
N TRP A 286 26.24 15.67 36.97
CA TRP A 286 25.76 15.55 38.35
C TRP A 286 24.28 15.15 38.48
N GLU A 287 23.54 15.07 37.38
CA GLU A 287 22.14 14.64 37.41
C GLU A 287 22.08 13.11 37.33
N PHE A 288 21.50 12.50 38.36
CA PHE A 288 21.29 11.05 38.40
C PHE A 288 20.10 10.66 37.53
N GLU A 289 20.33 9.67 36.66
CA GLU A 289 19.29 9.09 35.82
C GLU A 289 18.47 8.04 36.58
N ASP A 290 17.20 7.89 36.23
CA ASP A 290 16.28 6.94 36.86
C ASP A 290 16.54 5.45 36.49
N ALA A 291 17.75 5.11 36.02
CA ALA A 291 18.23 3.77 35.63
C ALA A 291 17.34 3.00 34.62
N ARG A 292 16.43 3.69 33.92
CA ARG A 292 15.51 3.06 32.95
C ARG A 292 16.22 2.55 31.70
N VAL A 293 17.37 3.13 31.36
CA VAL A 293 18.19 2.75 30.19
C VAL A 293 19.61 2.49 30.67
N ASN A 294 20.18 1.36 30.28
CA ASN A 294 21.56 1.00 30.57
C ASN A 294 22.39 1.00 29.27
N PHE A 295 23.00 2.14 28.95
CA PHE A 295 23.83 2.27 27.75
C PHE A 295 25.08 1.38 27.79
N GLY A 296 25.61 1.07 28.99
CA GLY A 296 26.77 0.19 29.13
C GLY A 296 26.46 -1.29 28.91
N GLY A 297 25.19 -1.69 29.04
CA GLY A 297 24.72 -3.05 28.79
C GLY A 297 24.34 -3.31 27.33
N ILE A 298 24.53 -2.33 26.44
CA ILE A 298 24.20 -2.48 25.02
C ILE A 298 25.29 -3.32 24.35
N GLU A 299 24.94 -4.55 23.99
CA GLU A 299 25.78 -5.43 23.17
C GLU A 299 25.61 -5.04 21.70
N THR A 300 26.69 -4.83 20.96
CA THR A 300 26.69 -4.50 19.52
C THR A 300 27.56 -5.48 18.76
N ALA A 301 27.02 -6.11 17.72
CA ALA A 301 27.81 -6.82 16.73
C ALA A 301 28.40 -5.81 15.70
N PRO A 302 29.45 -6.17 14.93
CA PRO A 302 30.02 -5.28 13.90
C PRO A 302 29.00 -4.74 12.88
N GLU A 303 27.94 -5.50 12.63
CA GLU A 303 26.82 -5.15 11.76
C GLU A 303 25.80 -4.18 12.39
N ASP A 304 25.82 -3.97 13.71
CA ASP A 304 24.86 -3.14 14.45
C ASP A 304 25.20 -1.63 14.40
N LEU A 305 25.54 -1.11 13.23
CA LEU A 305 25.99 0.28 13.03
C LEU A 305 24.98 1.30 13.57
N ALA A 306 23.68 1.07 13.38
CA ALA A 306 22.63 1.98 13.87
C ALA A 306 22.60 2.06 15.40
N ARG A 307 22.81 0.93 16.08
CA ARG A 307 22.88 0.87 17.55
C ARG A 307 24.13 1.60 18.04
N MET A 308 25.26 1.42 17.37
CA MET A 308 26.49 2.14 17.70
C MET A 308 26.34 3.65 17.52
N LEU A 309 25.75 4.10 16.40
CA LEU A 309 25.48 5.52 16.13
C LEU A 309 24.58 6.14 17.20
N LEU A 310 23.54 5.42 17.65
CA LEU A 310 22.66 5.91 18.71
C LEU A 310 23.41 6.09 20.03
N VAL A 311 24.25 5.12 20.42
CA VAL A 311 25.04 5.19 21.65
C VAL A 311 26.05 6.34 21.59
N GLU A 312 26.75 6.47 20.47
CA GLU A 312 27.71 7.57 20.27
C GLU A 312 27.01 8.93 20.28
N PHE A 313 25.88 9.07 19.58
CA PHE A 313 25.06 10.27 19.65
C PHE A 313 24.63 10.58 21.08
N ALA A 314 24.05 9.61 21.79
CA ALA A 314 23.50 9.80 23.13
C ALA A 314 24.56 10.18 24.17
N THR A 315 25.78 9.65 24.04
CA THR A 315 26.84 9.79 25.05
C THR A 315 27.87 10.88 24.73
N VAL A 316 28.06 11.22 23.46
CA VAL A 316 29.11 12.16 23.01
C VAL A 316 28.52 13.45 22.42
N TYR A 317 27.57 13.34 21.49
CA TYR A 317 27.16 14.48 20.65
C TYR A 317 25.83 15.12 21.04
N ALA A 318 25.04 14.43 21.85
CA ALA A 318 23.72 14.79 22.35
C ALA A 318 23.53 16.27 22.77
N ASN A 319 24.56 16.87 23.36
CA ASN A 319 24.51 18.22 23.91
C ASN A 319 24.49 19.32 22.83
N ASP A 320 25.00 19.02 21.64
CA ASP A 320 25.22 20.01 20.57
C ASP A 320 24.13 20.02 19.51
N TRP A 321 23.10 19.20 19.68
CA TRP A 321 22.01 19.07 18.73
C TRP A 321 20.77 19.83 19.18
N TYR A 322 20.16 20.53 18.23
CA TYR A 322 18.95 21.32 18.41
C TYR A 322 17.92 20.96 17.35
N VAL A 323 16.65 20.99 17.74
CA VAL A 323 15.48 20.76 16.90
C VAL A 323 14.81 22.11 16.63
N VAL A 324 14.58 22.36 15.35
CA VAL A 324 13.92 23.58 14.85
C VAL A 324 12.67 23.12 14.11
N PRO A 325 11.47 23.27 14.71
CA PRO A 325 10.24 22.86 14.06
C PRO A 325 9.93 23.80 12.87
N VAL A 326 9.68 23.20 11.71
CA VAL A 326 9.27 23.92 10.50
C VAL A 326 8.07 23.22 9.89
N ASP A 327 6.92 23.88 9.89
CA ASP A 327 5.73 23.38 9.22
C ASP A 327 5.89 23.55 7.70
N VAL A 328 5.69 22.45 6.97
CA VAL A 328 5.76 22.41 5.51
C VAL A 328 4.43 21.93 4.92
N PRO A 329 4.03 22.41 3.73
CA PRO A 329 2.82 21.93 3.07
C PRO A 329 2.90 20.44 2.72
N VAL A 330 1.80 19.71 2.92
CA VAL A 330 1.64 18.33 2.41
C VAL A 330 1.61 18.35 0.88
N GLY A 331 2.20 17.33 0.26
CA GLY A 331 2.33 17.24 -1.19
C GLY A 331 3.33 18.24 -1.75
N SER A 332 4.45 18.45 -1.06
CA SER A 332 5.49 19.38 -1.52
C SER A 332 6.90 18.82 -1.35
N LEU A 333 7.78 19.24 -2.26
CA LEU A 333 9.21 19.11 -2.14
C LEU A 333 9.75 20.41 -1.53
N THR A 334 10.21 20.33 -0.27
CA THR A 334 10.67 21.51 0.48
C THR A 334 12.19 21.56 0.54
N SER A 335 12.75 22.70 0.16
CA SER A 335 14.19 22.97 0.18
C SER A 335 14.52 24.08 1.17
N VAL A 336 15.40 23.82 2.12
CA VAL A 336 15.93 24.87 2.99
C VAL A 336 16.92 25.72 2.20
N THR A 337 16.64 27.02 2.12
CA THR A 337 17.47 27.99 1.39
C THR A 337 18.53 28.62 2.28
N SER A 338 18.18 28.91 3.55
CA SER A 338 19.14 29.41 4.53
C SER A 338 18.68 29.17 5.96
N VAL A 339 19.66 28.99 6.85
CA VAL A 339 19.44 28.91 8.29
C VAL A 339 20.38 29.91 8.97
N VAL A 340 19.82 30.86 9.69
CA VAL A 340 20.57 31.82 10.49
C VAL A 340 20.30 31.53 11.95
N VAL A 341 21.36 31.31 12.72
CA VAL A 341 21.31 31.11 14.17
C VAL A 341 21.82 32.38 14.83
N ALA A 342 21.08 32.88 15.83
CA ALA A 342 21.61 33.88 16.73
C ALA A 342 21.82 33.28 18.11
N ASP A 343 22.94 33.63 18.73
CA ASP A 343 23.34 33.09 20.02
C ASP A 343 23.03 34.04 21.20
N THR A 344 23.40 33.61 22.40
CA THR A 344 23.25 34.37 23.65
C THR A 344 24.08 35.64 23.73
N PHE A 345 25.11 35.79 22.89
CA PHE A 345 25.95 36.99 22.78
C PHE A 345 25.44 37.96 21.70
N GLY A 346 24.42 37.56 20.94
CA GLY A 346 23.84 38.34 19.85
C GLY A 346 24.58 38.21 18.53
N GLU A 347 25.56 37.31 18.45
CA GLU A 347 26.22 36.98 17.19
C GLU A 347 25.26 36.23 16.29
N GLN A 348 25.34 36.50 14.98
CA GLN A 348 24.53 35.82 13.97
C GLN A 348 25.42 35.04 13.03
N CYS A 349 25.18 33.73 12.97
CA CYS A 349 25.91 32.81 12.11
C CYS A 349 24.97 32.25 11.05
N LEU A 350 25.39 32.35 9.78
CA LEU A 350 24.78 31.62 8.68
C LEU A 350 25.31 30.18 8.73
N VAL A 351 24.41 29.22 8.96
CA VAL A 351 24.77 27.80 8.92
C VAL A 351 25.06 27.43 7.46
N PRO A 352 26.21 26.81 7.16
CA PRO A 352 26.53 26.32 5.82
C PRO A 352 25.45 25.36 5.30
N GLY A 353 25.21 25.39 3.99
CA GLY A 353 24.37 24.41 3.33
C GLY A 353 24.96 23.00 3.43
N GLN A 354 24.16 22.00 3.09
CA GLN A 354 24.65 20.64 2.94
C GLN A 354 25.80 20.62 1.93
N GLY A 355 26.90 19.98 2.29
CA GLY A 355 28.08 19.85 1.43
C GLY A 355 29.03 21.06 1.43
N ASP A 356 28.62 22.21 1.96
CA ASP A 356 29.44 23.43 2.03
C ASP A 356 30.29 23.51 3.32
N GLY A 357 30.08 22.59 4.26
CA GLY A 357 30.80 22.51 5.53
C GLY A 357 32.18 21.86 5.45
N LYS A 358 32.95 21.94 6.54
CA LYS A 358 34.28 21.27 6.67
C LYS A 358 34.21 19.76 6.99
N GLY A 359 33.01 19.20 7.08
CA GLY A 359 32.74 17.78 7.37
C GLY A 359 32.56 16.94 6.12
N ASP A 360 32.15 15.68 6.29
CA ASP A 360 31.92 14.75 5.18
C ASP A 360 30.70 15.22 4.34
N ALA A 361 30.98 15.84 3.19
CA ALA A 361 30.01 16.61 2.41
C ALA A 361 28.87 15.77 1.79
N GLY A 362 28.97 14.45 1.83
CA GLY A 362 28.06 13.53 1.14
C GLY A 362 27.00 12.85 2.01
N TRP A 363 27.07 12.95 3.35
CA TRP A 363 26.13 12.23 4.20
C TRP A 363 24.85 13.02 4.46
N SER A 364 23.70 12.37 4.25
CA SER A 364 22.37 12.93 4.52
C SER A 364 21.38 11.85 4.91
N LEU A 365 20.32 12.27 5.61
CA LEU A 365 19.15 11.46 5.90
C LEU A 365 17.93 12.09 5.24
N PHE A 366 16.94 11.26 4.89
CA PHE A 366 15.65 11.69 4.34
C PHE A 366 15.69 12.38 2.97
N GLN A 367 16.79 12.23 2.23
CA GLN A 367 16.87 12.66 0.83
C GLN A 367 16.37 11.56 -0.11
N LEU A 368 15.77 11.99 -1.22
CA LEU A 368 15.34 11.08 -2.27
C LEU A 368 16.56 10.63 -3.08
N SER A 369 16.69 9.32 -3.26
CA SER A 369 17.69 8.74 -4.16
C SER A 369 17.31 9.02 -5.62
N ALA A 370 18.31 9.06 -6.50
CA ALA A 370 18.10 9.13 -7.94
C ALA A 370 18.04 7.72 -8.54
N SER A 371 17.10 7.47 -9.45
CA SER A 371 16.93 6.17 -10.12
C SER A 371 18.20 5.72 -10.88
N GLY A 372 18.98 6.68 -11.41
CA GLY A 372 20.25 6.43 -12.08
C GLY A 372 21.47 6.19 -11.18
N GLY A 373 21.32 6.18 -9.85
CA GLY A 373 22.46 6.13 -8.92
C GLY A 373 23.27 7.43 -8.88
N GLY A 374 22.70 8.52 -9.39
CA GLY A 374 23.23 9.87 -9.29
C GLY A 374 23.15 10.45 -7.88
N ALA A 375 23.56 11.71 -7.73
CA ALA A 375 23.46 12.42 -6.46
C ALA A 375 21.99 12.48 -5.98
N ALA A 376 21.77 12.32 -4.67
CA ALA A 376 20.46 12.46 -4.07
C ALA A 376 19.91 13.87 -4.30
N GLU A 377 18.60 13.99 -4.52
CA GLU A 377 17.97 15.28 -4.71
C GLU A 377 17.83 15.99 -3.36
N ALA A 378 18.37 17.20 -3.28
CA ALA A 378 18.30 17.98 -2.05
C ALA A 378 16.87 18.49 -1.81
N GLY A 379 16.20 17.96 -0.79
CA GLY A 379 14.90 18.44 -0.33
C GLY A 379 14.16 17.39 0.50
N LEU A 380 13.25 17.84 1.36
CA LEU A 380 12.32 16.99 2.09
C LEU A 380 11.05 16.86 1.27
N PHE A 381 10.73 15.65 0.82
CA PHE A 381 9.44 15.37 0.19
C PHE A 381 8.43 14.93 1.25
N VAL A 382 7.37 15.72 1.43
CA VAL A 382 6.21 15.33 2.24
C VAL A 382 5.11 14.89 1.29
N ALA A 383 5.03 13.58 1.08
CA ALA A 383 4.06 13.00 0.15
C ALA A 383 2.61 13.26 0.62
N PRO A 384 1.63 13.47 -0.28
CA PRO A 384 0.22 13.58 0.06
C PRO A 384 -0.39 12.19 0.30
N VAL A 385 -0.01 11.61 1.45
CA VAL A 385 -0.30 10.22 1.85
C VAL A 385 -1.24 10.15 3.04
N LEU A 386 -2.00 9.07 3.13
CA LEU A 386 -2.98 8.83 4.18
C LEU A 386 -2.30 8.62 5.55
N ALA A 387 -2.84 9.25 6.58
CA ALA A 387 -2.37 9.05 7.95
C ALA A 387 -2.82 7.69 8.52
N GLN A 388 -4.06 7.30 8.26
CA GLN A 388 -4.64 6.04 8.69
C GLN A 388 -5.70 5.56 7.69
N THR A 389 -5.71 4.26 7.46
CA THR A 389 -6.68 3.57 6.59
C THR A 389 -7.35 2.45 7.38
N LEU A 390 -8.65 2.26 7.16
CA LEU A 390 -9.38 1.07 7.58
C LEU A 390 -9.44 0.10 6.41
N GLU A 391 -9.05 -1.15 6.64
CA GLU A 391 -9.08 -2.21 5.63
C GLU A 391 -10.04 -3.33 6.05
N SER A 392 -10.77 -3.87 5.08
CA SER A 392 -11.62 -5.05 5.28
C SER A 392 -10.82 -6.34 5.28
N ASP A 393 -11.48 -7.45 5.66
CA ASP A 393 -10.99 -8.77 5.25
C ASP A 393 -10.81 -8.83 3.71
N PRO A 394 -9.85 -9.63 3.20
CA PRO A 394 -9.64 -9.76 1.77
C PRO A 394 -10.90 -10.21 1.02
N LEU A 395 -11.27 -9.45 0.00
CA LEU A 395 -12.27 -9.82 -1.00
C LEU A 395 -11.75 -10.94 -1.91
N GLU A 396 -10.45 -10.90 -2.20
CA GLU A 396 -9.70 -11.94 -2.89
C GLU A 396 -8.32 -12.10 -2.24
N GLU A 397 -7.81 -13.33 -2.19
CA GLU A 397 -6.45 -13.65 -1.74
C GLU A 397 -5.88 -14.77 -2.61
N VAL A 398 -4.74 -14.48 -3.24
CA VAL A 398 -3.98 -15.46 -4.03
C VAL A 398 -2.59 -15.60 -3.43
N ALA A 399 -2.20 -16.84 -3.15
CA ALA A 399 -0.85 -17.17 -2.74
C ALA A 399 -0.06 -17.75 -3.92
N PHE A 400 1.06 -17.12 -4.25
CA PHE A 400 2.04 -17.61 -5.20
C PHE A 400 3.13 -18.35 -4.44
N ALA A 401 3.31 -19.64 -4.74
CA ALA A 401 4.25 -20.49 -4.02
C ALA A 401 4.95 -21.48 -4.95
N ARG A 402 6.19 -21.83 -4.60
CA ARG A 402 6.93 -22.93 -5.22
C ARG A 402 6.59 -24.24 -4.50
N ASP A 403 6.42 -25.30 -5.28
CA ASP A 403 6.27 -26.69 -4.84
C ASP A 403 7.47 -27.48 -5.34
N GLU A 404 8.46 -27.65 -4.46
CA GLU A 404 9.70 -28.40 -4.76
C GLU A 404 9.43 -29.87 -5.07
N GLY A 405 8.39 -30.47 -4.46
CA GLY A 405 8.04 -31.87 -4.67
C GLY A 405 7.48 -32.14 -6.07
N ALA A 406 6.77 -31.16 -6.62
CA ALA A 406 6.23 -31.19 -7.98
C ALA A 406 7.17 -30.52 -9.01
N ASN A 407 8.25 -29.87 -8.58
CA ASN A 407 9.08 -28.99 -9.40
C ASN A 407 8.25 -27.97 -10.20
N GLN A 408 7.28 -27.34 -9.53
CA GLN A 408 6.29 -26.46 -10.16
C GLN A 408 6.00 -25.24 -9.27
N ALA A 409 5.56 -24.14 -9.88
CA ALA A 409 5.00 -23.00 -9.16
C ALA A 409 3.47 -22.98 -9.29
N TRP A 410 2.81 -22.51 -8.23
CA TRP A 410 1.36 -22.48 -8.13
C TRP A 410 0.87 -21.07 -7.77
N ALA A 411 -0.23 -20.69 -8.39
CA ALA A 411 -1.09 -19.62 -7.93
C ALA A 411 -2.31 -20.25 -7.24
N ILE A 412 -2.41 -20.09 -5.92
CA ILE A 412 -3.41 -20.72 -5.08
C ILE A 412 -4.47 -19.67 -4.72
N GLU A 413 -5.66 -19.78 -5.30
CA GLU A 413 -6.80 -18.97 -4.87
C GLU A 413 -7.25 -19.44 -3.50
N ARG A 414 -6.97 -18.66 -2.45
CA ARG A 414 -7.48 -18.94 -1.11
C ARG A 414 -8.88 -18.37 -0.95
N LYS A 415 -9.05 -17.14 -1.40
CA LYS A 415 -10.30 -16.38 -1.32
C LYS A 415 -10.63 -15.76 -2.66
N VAL A 416 -11.89 -15.80 -3.05
CA VAL A 416 -12.41 -15.10 -4.24
C VAL A 416 -13.68 -14.33 -3.90
N THR A 417 -14.02 -13.32 -4.69
CA THR A 417 -15.28 -12.59 -4.52
C THR A 417 -16.41 -13.34 -5.21
N ASN A 418 -17.45 -13.72 -4.48
CA ASN A 418 -18.61 -14.42 -5.00
C ASN A 418 -19.59 -13.48 -5.73
N ALA A 419 -20.66 -14.02 -6.31
CA ALA A 419 -21.62 -13.27 -7.13
C ALA A 419 -22.36 -12.11 -6.41
N VAL A 420 -22.33 -12.07 -5.07
CA VAL A 420 -23.00 -11.06 -4.23
C VAL A 420 -22.00 -10.21 -3.44
N GLY A 421 -20.75 -10.14 -3.91
CA GLY A 421 -19.71 -9.27 -3.35
C GLY A 421 -19.16 -9.73 -2.00
N ARG A 422 -19.32 -11.01 -1.64
CA ARG A 422 -18.75 -11.59 -0.41
C ARG A 422 -17.56 -12.47 -0.71
N THR A 423 -16.67 -12.60 0.25
CA THR A 423 -15.55 -13.54 0.20
C THR A 423 -16.05 -14.99 0.24
N LEU A 424 -15.57 -15.80 -0.69
CA LEU A 424 -15.72 -17.25 -0.76
C LEU A 424 -14.34 -17.88 -0.51
N ASP A 425 -14.22 -18.68 0.55
CA ASP A 425 -13.04 -19.50 0.78
C ASP A 425 -13.05 -20.71 -0.17
N ARG A 426 -11.99 -20.87 -0.97
CA ARG A 426 -11.93 -21.89 -2.01
C ARG A 426 -11.66 -23.29 -1.48
N ALA A 427 -10.98 -23.41 -0.33
CA ALA A 427 -10.75 -24.70 0.30
C ALA A 427 -12.05 -25.20 0.94
N GLU A 428 -12.78 -24.34 1.65
CA GLU A 428 -14.10 -24.68 2.19
C GLU A 428 -15.11 -25.00 1.08
N ALA A 429 -15.11 -24.22 0.00
CA ALA A 429 -15.99 -24.46 -1.16
C ALA A 429 -15.70 -25.81 -1.83
N ALA A 430 -14.42 -26.20 -1.94
CA ALA A 430 -14.03 -27.50 -2.49
C ALA A 430 -14.39 -28.67 -1.58
N ALA A 431 -14.42 -28.46 -0.25
CA ALA A 431 -14.81 -29.48 0.73
C ALA A 431 -16.34 -29.57 0.96
N ALA A 432 -17.11 -28.57 0.51
CA ALA A 432 -18.55 -28.53 0.72
C ALA A 432 -19.27 -29.62 -0.11
N PRO A 433 -20.19 -30.39 0.50
CA PRO A 433 -21.00 -31.34 -0.26
C PRO A 433 -21.87 -30.61 -1.29
N ALA A 434 -21.99 -31.17 -2.49
CA ALA A 434 -22.86 -30.63 -3.53
C ALA A 434 -24.29 -30.56 -2.99
N PHE A 435 -24.83 -29.35 -2.87
CA PHE A 435 -26.21 -29.13 -2.45
C PHE A 435 -27.11 -29.28 -3.69
N ASP A 436 -27.63 -30.48 -3.92
CA ASP A 436 -28.74 -30.68 -4.84
C ASP A 436 -30.01 -30.18 -4.14
N GLY A 437 -30.68 -29.18 -4.71
CA GLY A 437 -31.87 -28.54 -4.12
C GLY A 437 -33.09 -29.47 -3.93
N THR A 438 -32.92 -30.78 -4.08
CA THR A 438 -33.86 -31.84 -3.73
C THR A 438 -33.45 -32.41 -2.39
N GLY A 439 -34.19 -32.13 -1.31
CA GLY A 439 -33.98 -32.81 -0.03
C GLY A 439 -33.98 -34.33 -0.24
N GLY A 440 -32.79 -34.93 -0.25
CA GLY A 440 -32.58 -36.29 -0.68
C GLY A 440 -31.26 -36.79 -0.13
N THR A 441 -31.35 -37.90 0.58
CA THR A 441 -30.26 -38.75 1.07
C THR A 441 -28.98 -38.68 0.23
N ALA A 442 -27.86 -38.41 0.90
CA ALA A 442 -26.52 -38.66 0.37
C ALA A 442 -26.52 -40.02 -0.33
N VAL A 443 -26.34 -40.00 -1.66
CA VAL A 443 -25.98 -41.20 -2.39
C VAL A 443 -24.57 -41.52 -1.92
N ILE A 444 -24.48 -42.42 -0.94
CA ILE A 444 -23.27 -43.21 -0.76
C ILE A 444 -23.24 -44.06 -2.03
N ASP A 445 -22.40 -43.68 -2.99
CA ASP A 445 -21.96 -44.60 -4.04
C ASP A 445 -21.24 -45.73 -3.31
N GLY A 446 -22.03 -46.73 -2.92
CA GLY A 446 -21.57 -48.02 -2.48
C GLY A 446 -21.10 -48.79 -3.70
N ASP A 447 -20.07 -48.31 -4.37
CA ASP A 447 -19.28 -49.18 -5.22
C ASP A 447 -18.38 -49.96 -4.27
N GLY A 448 -18.62 -51.27 -4.19
CA GLY A 448 -17.88 -52.18 -3.33
C GLY A 448 -16.43 -52.31 -3.79
N THR A 449 -15.60 -51.32 -3.49
CA THR A 449 -14.15 -51.43 -3.54
C THR A 449 -13.73 -52.29 -2.34
N ASP A 450 -13.39 -53.53 -2.64
CA ASP A 450 -12.62 -54.39 -1.74
C ASP A 450 -11.36 -53.61 -1.29
N PRO A 451 -11.21 -53.27 0.00
CA PRO A 451 -10.06 -52.50 0.49
C PRO A 451 -8.73 -53.23 0.34
N ALA A 452 -8.73 -54.47 -0.18
CA ALA A 452 -7.53 -55.24 -0.52
C ALA A 452 -7.07 -55.08 -1.98
N ARG A 453 -7.80 -54.37 -2.86
CA ARG A 453 -7.38 -54.12 -4.24
C ARG A 453 -6.60 -52.81 -4.33
N LEU A 454 -5.30 -52.94 -4.57
CA LEU A 454 -4.42 -51.83 -4.90
C LEU A 454 -4.80 -51.23 -6.26
N HIS A 455 -5.10 -49.95 -6.31
CA HIS A 455 -5.33 -49.19 -7.53
C HIS A 455 -4.07 -48.42 -7.91
N TYR A 456 -3.58 -48.64 -9.12
CA TYR A 456 -2.53 -47.79 -9.66
C TYR A 456 -3.15 -46.48 -10.14
N ARG A 457 -2.73 -45.37 -9.54
CA ARG A 457 -3.09 -44.01 -9.93
C ARG A 457 -1.87 -43.33 -10.51
N LEU A 458 -1.90 -43.10 -11.83
CA LEU A 458 -0.84 -42.41 -12.59
C LEU A 458 -0.53 -41.02 -12.02
N MET A 459 -1.55 -40.27 -11.60
CA MET A 459 -1.42 -38.92 -11.07
C MET A 459 -2.52 -38.64 -10.06
N THR A 460 -2.19 -38.05 -8.91
CA THR A 460 -3.19 -37.59 -7.93
C THR A 460 -3.88 -36.32 -8.39
N ASP A 461 -5.13 -36.13 -7.99
CA ASP A 461 -5.86 -34.90 -8.27
C ASP A 461 -5.31 -33.74 -7.43
N VAL A 462 -5.23 -32.57 -8.04
CA VAL A 462 -4.89 -31.31 -7.38
C VAL A 462 -6.18 -30.50 -7.22
N PRO A 463 -6.41 -29.84 -6.07
CA PRO A 463 -7.63 -29.04 -5.88
C PRO A 463 -7.80 -27.94 -6.93
N GLU A 464 -9.04 -27.66 -7.34
CA GLU A 464 -9.34 -26.75 -8.47
C GLU A 464 -8.88 -25.30 -8.29
N HIS A 465 -8.58 -24.91 -7.04
CA HIS A 465 -8.11 -23.58 -6.68
C HIS A 465 -6.59 -23.45 -6.71
N TRP A 466 -5.87 -24.49 -7.13
CA TRP A 466 -4.43 -24.46 -7.40
C TRP A 466 -4.23 -24.35 -8.91
N ILE A 467 -3.90 -23.13 -9.37
CA ILE A 467 -3.67 -22.83 -10.76
C ILE A 467 -2.17 -22.98 -11.06
N PRO A 468 -1.77 -23.83 -12.02
CA PRO A 468 -0.37 -24.07 -12.33
C PRO A 468 0.27 -22.86 -13.00
N LEU A 469 1.50 -22.57 -12.62
CA LEU A 469 2.39 -21.62 -13.28
C LEU A 469 3.53 -22.39 -13.93
N LEU A 470 3.64 -22.30 -15.26
CA LEU A 470 4.62 -23.03 -16.04
C LEU A 470 5.75 -22.09 -16.48
N PRO A 471 7.03 -22.51 -16.35
CA PRO A 471 8.14 -21.71 -16.85
C PRO A 471 8.09 -21.64 -18.38
N VAL A 472 8.27 -20.43 -18.91
CA VAL A 472 8.38 -20.12 -20.33
C VAL A 472 9.58 -19.21 -20.50
N GLU A 473 10.53 -19.63 -21.33
CA GLU A 473 11.69 -18.82 -21.68
C GLU A 473 11.25 -17.73 -22.68
N VAL A 474 11.29 -16.47 -22.24
CA VAL A 474 10.88 -15.32 -23.08
C VAL A 474 12.06 -14.84 -23.93
N ARG A 475 13.27 -14.92 -23.38
CA ARG A 475 14.56 -14.66 -24.04
C ARG A 475 15.62 -15.58 -23.43
N PRO A 476 16.75 -15.85 -24.12
CA PRO A 476 17.81 -16.72 -23.61
C PRO A 476 18.20 -16.40 -22.16
N GLY A 477 17.94 -17.33 -21.24
CA GLY A 477 18.24 -17.21 -19.82
C GLY A 477 17.28 -16.34 -18.98
N VAL A 478 16.16 -15.89 -19.56
CA VAL A 478 15.11 -15.12 -18.86
C VAL A 478 13.80 -15.90 -18.91
N ASN A 479 13.41 -16.45 -17.75
CA ASN A 479 12.20 -17.23 -17.59
C ASN A 479 11.08 -16.39 -16.98
N HIS A 480 9.88 -16.58 -17.51
CA HIS A 480 8.64 -16.13 -16.90
C HIS A 480 7.80 -17.33 -16.49
N LEU A 481 7.02 -17.18 -15.44
CA LEU A 481 5.99 -18.12 -15.01
C LEU A 481 4.66 -17.72 -15.64
N ARG A 482 4.19 -18.52 -16.61
CA ARG A 482 2.92 -18.32 -17.30
C ARG A 482 1.81 -19.14 -16.63
N ARG A 483 0.70 -18.49 -16.31
CA ARG A 483 -0.51 -19.18 -15.82
C ARG A 483 -1.04 -20.14 -16.87
N ALA A 484 -1.11 -21.42 -16.52
CA ALA A 484 -1.69 -22.47 -17.33
C ALA A 484 -3.08 -22.88 -16.81
N THR A 485 -3.77 -23.74 -17.57
CA THR A 485 -5.13 -24.20 -17.28
C THR A 485 -5.12 -25.71 -17.11
N LEU A 486 -5.53 -26.19 -15.93
CA LEU A 486 -5.79 -27.61 -15.72
C LEU A 486 -7.10 -28.00 -16.42
N SER A 487 -7.25 -29.25 -16.83
CA SER A 487 -8.50 -29.78 -17.37
C SER A 487 -8.97 -30.95 -16.52
N ARG A 488 -10.27 -30.99 -16.22
CA ARG A 488 -10.93 -32.15 -15.58
C ARG A 488 -11.80 -32.87 -16.58
N THR A 489 -12.02 -34.16 -16.36
CA THR A 489 -13.03 -34.90 -17.11
C THR A 489 -14.41 -34.48 -16.64
N GLY A 490 -15.20 -33.90 -17.53
CA GLY A 490 -16.59 -33.53 -17.31
C GLY A 490 -17.53 -34.74 -17.27
N PRO A 491 -18.81 -34.54 -16.91
CA PRO A 491 -19.81 -35.62 -16.82
C PRO A 491 -20.03 -36.37 -18.14
N ASP A 492 -19.74 -35.73 -19.27
CA ASP A 492 -19.82 -36.28 -20.63
C ASP A 492 -18.51 -36.93 -21.11
N GLY A 493 -17.52 -37.07 -20.22
CA GLY A 493 -16.20 -37.63 -20.52
C GLY A 493 -15.26 -36.66 -21.25
N ARG A 494 -15.68 -35.40 -21.50
CA ARG A 494 -14.86 -34.41 -22.22
C ARG A 494 -14.01 -33.59 -21.25
N PRO A 495 -12.81 -33.13 -21.67
CA PRO A 495 -12.01 -32.24 -20.84
C PRO A 495 -12.69 -30.87 -20.70
N VAL A 496 -12.92 -30.45 -19.46
CA VAL A 496 -13.44 -29.14 -19.07
C VAL A 496 -12.29 -28.34 -18.45
N PRO A 497 -11.94 -27.16 -19.01
CA PRO A 497 -10.88 -26.33 -18.46
C PRO A 497 -11.28 -25.72 -17.11
N LEU A 498 -10.37 -25.77 -16.15
CA LEU A 498 -10.47 -25.09 -14.85
C LEU A 498 -9.85 -23.70 -14.97
N ASN A 499 -10.72 -22.70 -15.11
CA ASN A 499 -10.29 -21.31 -15.13
C ASN A 499 -10.23 -20.76 -13.70
N PRO A 500 -9.28 -19.84 -13.41
CA PRO A 500 -9.33 -19.07 -12.17
C PRO A 500 -10.66 -18.30 -12.07
N LEU A 501 -11.09 -18.06 -10.84
CA LEU A 501 -12.32 -17.32 -10.56
C LEU A 501 -12.03 -15.86 -10.16
N GLY A 502 -10.92 -15.61 -9.46
CA GLY A 502 -10.56 -14.31 -8.92
C GLY A 502 -9.97 -13.37 -9.97
N ARG A 503 -10.27 -12.07 -9.84
CA ARG A 503 -9.72 -11.00 -10.70
C ARG A 503 -8.20 -10.91 -10.64
N LEU A 504 -7.59 -11.22 -9.49
CA LEU A 504 -6.14 -11.22 -9.31
C LEU A 504 -5.41 -12.10 -10.32
N LEU A 505 -6.04 -13.21 -10.74
CA LEU A 505 -5.47 -14.11 -11.72
C LEU A 505 -5.87 -13.80 -13.17
N ARG A 506 -6.68 -12.77 -13.42
CA ARG A 506 -7.09 -12.30 -14.76
C ARG A 506 -7.73 -13.39 -15.64
N PRO A 507 -8.86 -14.00 -15.22
CA PRO A 507 -9.54 -15.00 -16.03
C PRO A 507 -9.83 -14.47 -17.45
N GLY A 508 -9.57 -15.29 -18.46
CA GLY A 508 -9.74 -14.91 -19.88
C GLY A 508 -8.56 -14.15 -20.50
N GLU A 509 -7.61 -13.65 -19.71
CA GLU A 509 -6.43 -12.94 -20.19
C GLU A 509 -5.15 -13.67 -19.82
N PRO A 510 -4.05 -13.52 -20.59
CA PRO A 510 -2.76 -14.09 -20.21
C PRO A 510 -2.21 -13.42 -18.95
N LEU A 511 -1.60 -14.23 -18.08
CA LEU A 511 -0.82 -13.78 -16.94
C LEU A 511 0.56 -14.40 -17.01
N GLU A 512 1.57 -13.55 -17.10
CA GLU A 512 2.99 -13.92 -17.09
C GLU A 512 3.69 -13.09 -16.02
N LEU A 513 4.40 -13.79 -15.14
CA LEU A 513 5.15 -13.21 -14.04
C LEU A 513 6.64 -13.48 -14.29
N PRO A 514 7.55 -12.51 -14.16
CA PRO A 514 8.98 -12.81 -14.05
C PRO A 514 9.21 -13.84 -12.94
N GLU A 515 10.19 -14.74 -13.13
CA GLU A 515 10.43 -15.84 -12.19
C GLU A 515 10.76 -15.34 -10.77
N GLU A 516 11.43 -14.19 -10.66
CA GLU A 516 11.78 -13.53 -9.41
C GLU A 516 10.57 -13.05 -8.59
N GLU A 517 9.41 -12.88 -9.23
CA GLU A 517 8.17 -12.45 -8.56
C GLU A 517 7.51 -13.58 -7.75
N VAL A 518 7.99 -14.83 -7.90
CA VAL A 518 7.60 -15.96 -7.07
C VAL A 518 8.84 -16.49 -6.34
N PRO A 519 9.27 -15.81 -5.26
CA PRO A 519 10.45 -16.20 -4.49
C PRO A 519 10.17 -17.47 -3.66
N SER A 520 11.21 -17.99 -2.98
CA SER A 520 11.13 -19.23 -2.21
C SER A 520 10.18 -19.16 -1.01
N GLU A 521 10.09 -17.98 -0.39
CA GLU A 521 9.17 -17.60 0.67
C GLU A 521 7.73 -17.41 0.17
N GLY A 522 7.55 -17.37 -1.16
CA GLY A 522 6.29 -17.09 -1.84
C GLY A 522 5.86 -15.62 -1.75
N ALA A 523 4.77 -15.30 -2.42
CA ALA A 523 4.11 -14.01 -2.38
C ALA A 523 2.61 -14.19 -2.12
N VAL A 524 1.98 -13.23 -1.46
CA VAL A 524 0.52 -13.19 -1.34
C VAL A 524 0.03 -11.85 -1.85
N VAL A 525 -0.91 -11.93 -2.78
CA VAL A 525 -1.60 -10.75 -3.32
C VAL A 525 -3.04 -10.76 -2.83
N THR A 526 -3.50 -9.63 -2.32
CA THR A 526 -4.85 -9.45 -1.80
C THR A 526 -5.58 -8.32 -2.51
N ARG A 527 -6.91 -8.41 -2.58
CA ARG A 527 -7.80 -7.28 -2.87
C ARG A 527 -8.59 -6.96 -1.62
N THR A 528 -8.52 -5.73 -1.13
CA THR A 528 -9.22 -5.30 0.09
C THR A 528 -10.06 -4.06 -0.19
N THR A 529 -11.19 -3.96 0.51
CA THR A 529 -11.93 -2.71 0.57
C THR A 529 -11.26 -1.81 1.60
N GLN A 530 -11.05 -0.55 1.23
CA GLN A 530 -10.37 0.43 2.06
C GLN A 530 -11.23 1.67 2.27
N TYR A 531 -11.09 2.28 3.45
CA TYR A 531 -11.75 3.52 3.82
C TYR A 531 -10.78 4.44 4.56
N ALA A 532 -10.76 5.72 4.20
CA ALA A 532 -9.97 6.72 4.90
C ALA A 532 -10.64 8.09 4.87
N ARG A 533 -10.22 8.95 5.80
CA ARG A 533 -10.57 10.38 5.82
C ARG A 533 -9.36 11.21 5.46
N TRP A 534 -9.59 12.23 4.65
CA TRP A 534 -8.53 13.14 4.22
C TRP A 534 -8.47 14.42 5.05
N VAL A 535 -7.43 15.23 4.82
CA VAL A 535 -7.19 16.50 5.55
C VAL A 535 -8.36 17.48 5.45
N GLY A 536 -9.15 17.40 4.37
CA GLY A 536 -10.38 18.21 4.17
C GLY A 536 -11.62 17.67 4.88
N GLY A 537 -11.54 16.53 5.58
CA GLY A 537 -12.69 15.84 6.19
C GLY A 537 -13.47 14.93 5.23
N GLU A 538 -13.17 15.00 3.94
CA GLU A 538 -13.73 14.12 2.91
C GLU A 538 -13.41 12.65 3.18
N SER A 539 -14.35 11.79 2.83
CA SER A 539 -14.25 10.34 3.02
C SER A 539 -14.04 9.64 1.69
N TYR A 540 -13.04 8.76 1.64
CA TYR A 540 -12.73 7.95 0.47
C TYR A 540 -13.00 6.49 0.77
N PHE A 541 -13.58 5.80 -0.21
CA PHE A 541 -13.85 4.37 -0.19
C PHE A 541 -13.42 3.79 -1.53
N TRP A 542 -12.54 2.79 -1.52
CA TRP A 542 -12.00 2.18 -2.73
C TRP A 542 -11.69 0.70 -2.50
N VAL A 543 -11.44 -0.02 -3.59
CA VAL A 543 -10.80 -1.34 -3.53
C VAL A 543 -9.38 -1.17 -4.04
N GLY A 544 -8.41 -1.67 -3.27
CA GLY A 544 -7.00 -1.66 -3.61
C GLY A 544 -6.40 -3.06 -3.57
N ARG A 545 -5.25 -3.23 -4.21
CA ARG A 545 -4.42 -4.43 -4.18
C ARG A 545 -3.29 -4.25 -3.18
N GLY A 546 -2.84 -5.34 -2.60
CA GLY A 546 -1.67 -5.38 -1.73
C GLY A 546 -0.82 -6.59 -2.04
N ARG A 547 0.50 -6.44 -2.07
CA ARG A 547 1.46 -7.56 -2.08
C ARG A 547 2.17 -7.64 -0.73
N ARG A 548 2.36 -8.87 -0.26
CA ARG A 548 3.19 -9.16 0.91
C ARG A 548 3.94 -10.47 0.73
N ALA A 549 5.02 -10.64 1.49
CA ALA A 549 5.73 -11.91 1.54
C ALA A 549 4.80 -13.06 1.96
N GLY A 550 5.06 -14.24 1.39
CA GLY A 550 4.39 -15.48 1.71
C GLY A 550 4.83 -16.07 3.05
N ARG A 551 4.59 -17.37 3.23
CA ARG A 551 4.97 -18.13 4.44
C ARG A 551 5.89 -19.32 4.11
N GLY A 552 6.52 -19.32 2.95
CA GLY A 552 7.33 -20.43 2.45
C GLY A 552 6.64 -21.27 1.37
N GLN A 553 7.22 -22.44 1.15
CA GLN A 553 6.79 -23.41 0.16
C GLN A 553 5.39 -23.96 0.46
N SER A 554 4.73 -24.45 -0.58
CA SER A 554 3.44 -25.13 -0.49
C SER A 554 3.52 -26.49 -1.17
N SER A 555 2.70 -27.45 -0.72
CA SER A 555 2.61 -28.76 -1.35
C SER A 555 1.22 -28.97 -1.92
N SER A 556 1.14 -29.14 -3.23
CA SER A 556 -0.10 -29.43 -3.96
C SER A 556 -0.66 -30.81 -3.67
N GLY A 557 0.13 -31.70 -3.06
CA GLY A 557 -0.17 -33.11 -2.94
C GLY A 557 -0.04 -33.89 -4.26
N LEU A 558 0.40 -33.22 -5.35
CA LEU A 558 0.62 -33.84 -6.65
C LEU A 558 1.71 -34.92 -6.54
N ARG A 559 1.33 -36.16 -6.85
CA ARG A 559 2.22 -37.32 -6.92
C ARG A 559 1.92 -38.07 -8.20
N PHE A 560 2.98 -38.63 -8.77
CA PHE A 560 2.91 -39.51 -9.93
C PHE A 560 3.16 -40.94 -9.49
N ASP A 561 2.59 -41.89 -10.24
CA ASP A 561 2.85 -43.32 -10.08
C ASP A 561 2.57 -43.86 -8.66
N THR A 562 1.39 -43.52 -8.13
CA THR A 562 0.97 -43.95 -6.78
C THR A 562 0.16 -45.23 -6.81
N ILE A 563 0.18 -45.97 -5.71
CA ILE A 563 -0.64 -47.16 -5.49
C ILE A 563 -1.45 -46.91 -4.21
N ASP A 564 -2.78 -46.98 -4.29
CA ASP A 564 -3.69 -46.74 -3.16
C ASP A 564 -4.73 -47.84 -2.92
#